data_AF-A0A6N6SJP7-F1
#
_entry.id   AF-A0A6N6SJP7-F1
#
_cell.length_a   1.000
_cell.length_b   1.000
_cell.length_c   1.000
_cell.angle_alpha   90.00
_cell.angle_beta   90.00
_cell.angle_gamma   90.00
#
_symmetry.space_group_name_H-M   'P 1'
#
loop_
_entity.id
_entity.type
_entity.pdbx_description
1 polymer ?
#
loop_
_entity_poly.entity_id
_entity_poly.type
_entity_poly.pdbx_seq_one_letter_code
_entity_poly.pdbx_strand_id
1 'polypeptide(L)'
;MTRWRVVFGLLALLGFTRPVGAVGSADCAATDPENFDQVYACMSSFRRGSGTRNAFANIAVQDCRSIHMNYLVALTTSGLKRDEAHQRVPSCALFARVAKEMTGKDAYWSGCLEFGSLPVKDHLARCLDRFIPGYYGGGRAARKLQGCGEILGAYEQGLRAAAGEFALPEGYARPDCALAADYLAGPTPQPAPAQGQEAPRKPPQEQPQWARCLNYDPANLPAHLRQCLGTGPDMRRMKECPQVQAAYTERLIQAYGGLPDNHLILPCPVADGYLAEFRAQEEAERKAALDRQKEAQREQRAALIKRIEDLRDNPPSRPFYAQPWVTWLFLLSILGGIGWGVWRFLQKRRAAGPASA
;
A
#
# COMPACT_ATOMS: atom_id res chain seq x y z
N MET A 1 47.66 -78.58 11.48
CA MET A 1 48.32 -77.26 11.60
C MET A 1 47.52 -76.28 10.72
N THR A 2 46.60 -75.48 11.28
CA THR A 2 46.80 -74.07 11.71
C THR A 2 47.30 -73.19 10.55
N ARG A 3 46.63 -72.15 10.02
CA ARG A 3 45.81 -71.07 10.61
C ARG A 3 45.04 -70.38 9.47
N TRP A 4 43.72 -70.52 9.38
CA TRP A 4 42.85 -69.66 8.56
C TRP A 4 41.52 -69.53 9.30
N ARG A 5 41.45 -68.64 10.32
CA ARG A 5 40.22 -68.25 11.04
C ARG A 5 40.46 -67.27 12.22
N VAL A 6 41.25 -66.20 12.07
CA VAL A 6 41.22 -65.09 13.06
C VAL A 6 41.68 -63.76 12.43
N VAL A 7 40.95 -63.17 11.48
CA VAL A 7 41.08 -61.71 11.20
C VAL A 7 39.77 -61.10 10.66
N PHE A 8 38.61 -61.55 11.14
CA PHE A 8 37.32 -60.89 10.85
C PHE A 8 36.58 -60.44 12.13
N GLY A 9 37.23 -60.54 13.30
CA GLY A 9 36.62 -60.22 14.60
C GLY A 9 37.18 -59.00 15.32
N LEU A 10 38.10 -58.23 14.72
CA LEU A 10 38.87 -57.20 15.46
C LEU A 10 39.06 -55.89 14.68
N LEU A 11 38.10 -55.56 13.82
CA LEU A 11 37.95 -54.25 13.17
C LEU A 11 36.56 -53.65 13.41
N ALA A 12 35.90 -54.07 14.51
CA ALA A 12 34.65 -53.47 15.00
C ALA A 12 34.87 -52.53 16.21
N LEU A 13 36.12 -52.30 16.62
CA LEU A 13 36.49 -51.53 17.82
C LEU A 13 37.36 -50.30 17.55
N LEU A 14 37.70 -50.01 16.30
CA LEU A 14 38.27 -48.72 15.92
C LEU A 14 37.16 -47.91 15.27
N GLY A 15 36.56 -47.06 16.10
CA GLY A 15 35.54 -46.10 15.70
C GLY A 15 35.99 -45.27 14.52
N PHE A 16 35.65 -45.73 13.32
CA PHE A 16 35.34 -44.84 12.22
C PHE A 16 34.05 -44.12 12.58
N THR A 17 34.18 -43.15 13.49
CA THR A 17 33.31 -41.99 13.45
C THR A 17 33.42 -41.46 12.02
N ARG A 18 32.27 -41.46 11.34
CA ARG A 18 32.09 -40.72 10.09
C ARG A 18 32.78 -39.35 10.23
N PRO A 19 33.42 -38.82 9.18
CA PRO A 19 34.09 -37.54 9.26
C PRO A 19 33.15 -36.53 9.90
N VAL A 20 33.55 -36.04 11.07
CA VAL A 20 32.88 -34.97 11.80
C VAL A 20 33.05 -33.72 10.94
N GLY A 21 32.07 -33.50 10.09
CA GLY A 21 32.04 -32.46 9.08
C GLY A 21 30.64 -32.31 8.48
N ALA A 22 29.60 -32.44 9.30
CA ALA A 22 28.25 -32.01 8.94
C ALA A 22 27.48 -31.72 10.24
N VAL A 23 27.51 -30.45 10.65
CA VAL A 23 26.68 -29.96 11.75
C VAL A 23 25.23 -29.94 11.27
N GLY A 24 24.42 -30.89 11.76
CA GLY A 24 22.96 -30.84 11.88
C GLY A 24 22.15 -30.41 10.65
N SER A 25 21.93 -31.32 9.70
CA SER A 25 20.78 -31.26 8.78
C SER A 25 20.04 -32.59 8.91
N ALA A 26 18.73 -32.58 9.09
CA ALA A 26 17.94 -33.79 8.91
C ALA A 26 18.24 -34.33 7.49
N ASP A 27 18.35 -35.65 7.37
CA ASP A 27 18.71 -36.29 6.11
C ASP A 27 17.51 -36.27 5.17
N CYS A 28 17.35 -35.15 4.44
CA CYS A 28 16.23 -34.92 3.52
C CYS A 28 16.10 -36.04 2.48
N ALA A 29 17.17 -36.78 2.22
CA ALA A 29 17.18 -37.92 1.31
C ALA A 29 16.21 -39.04 1.69
N ALA A 30 16.00 -39.26 2.99
CA ALA A 30 15.13 -40.33 3.49
C ALA A 30 13.67 -39.87 3.70
N THR A 31 13.37 -38.60 3.44
CA THR A 31 12.04 -38.03 3.69
C THR A 31 10.97 -38.66 2.79
N ASP A 32 9.86 -39.05 3.40
CA ASP A 32 8.61 -39.35 2.72
C ASP A 32 7.92 -38.03 2.31
N PRO A 33 7.70 -37.77 1.00
CA PRO A 33 7.13 -36.51 0.51
C PRO A 33 5.68 -36.26 0.94
N GLU A 34 4.97 -37.30 1.41
CA GLU A 34 3.60 -37.18 1.92
C GLU A 34 3.54 -37.00 3.45
N ASN A 35 4.65 -37.25 4.14
CA ASN A 35 4.73 -37.15 5.59
C ASN A 35 5.09 -35.74 6.06
N PHE A 36 4.13 -35.07 6.70
CA PHE A 36 4.30 -33.71 7.20
C PHE A 36 5.50 -33.52 8.13
N ASP A 37 5.66 -34.38 9.15
CA ASP A 37 6.69 -34.22 10.18
C ASP A 37 8.09 -34.36 9.58
N GLN A 38 8.27 -35.29 8.64
CA GLN A 38 9.56 -35.49 7.97
C GLN A 38 9.89 -34.33 7.02
N VAL A 39 8.91 -33.83 6.27
CA VAL A 39 9.10 -32.66 5.39
C VAL A 39 9.40 -31.41 6.21
N TYR A 40 8.67 -31.17 7.30
CA TYR A 40 8.94 -30.09 8.24
C TYR A 40 10.35 -30.19 8.84
N ALA A 41 10.77 -31.38 9.29
CA ALA A 41 12.10 -31.61 9.85
C ALA A 41 13.21 -31.32 8.84
N CYS A 42 13.06 -31.75 7.58
CA CYS A 42 13.98 -31.41 6.49
C CYS A 42 14.05 -29.88 6.29
N MET A 43 12.91 -29.20 6.09
CA MET A 43 12.88 -27.77 5.78
C MET A 43 13.35 -26.88 6.93
N SER A 44 13.03 -27.22 8.18
CA SER A 44 13.42 -26.44 9.36
C SER A 44 14.91 -26.59 9.72
N SER A 45 15.53 -27.71 9.36
CA SER A 45 16.95 -27.97 9.64
C SER A 45 17.89 -27.66 8.48
N PHE A 46 17.43 -27.71 7.23
CA PHE A 46 18.28 -27.55 6.05
C PHE A 46 18.97 -26.17 5.98
N ARG A 47 20.30 -26.19 5.91
CA ARG A 47 21.16 -25.01 5.74
C ARG A 47 21.88 -25.09 4.41
N ARG A 48 21.84 -24.00 3.62
CA ARG A 48 22.54 -23.93 2.34
C ARG A 48 23.97 -23.40 2.55
N GLY A 49 24.98 -24.11 2.06
CA GLY A 49 26.39 -23.65 2.10
C GLY A 49 26.99 -23.68 3.51
N SER A 50 27.77 -22.65 3.88
CA SER A 50 28.56 -22.59 5.13
C SER A 50 27.74 -22.39 6.43
N GLY A 51 26.48 -22.80 6.46
CA GLY A 51 25.80 -23.20 7.69
C GLY A 51 25.00 -22.15 8.46
N THR A 52 24.98 -20.86 8.10
CA THR A 52 24.33 -19.85 8.97
C THR A 52 22.85 -19.56 8.64
N ARG A 53 22.41 -19.69 7.38
CA ARG A 53 21.03 -19.35 6.97
C ARG A 53 20.23 -20.58 6.54
N ASN A 54 19.03 -20.74 7.12
CA ASN A 54 18.06 -21.72 6.66
C ASN A 54 17.56 -21.29 5.28
N ALA A 55 17.55 -22.21 4.30
CA ALA A 55 17.14 -21.92 2.92
C ALA A 55 15.65 -21.52 2.81
N PHE A 56 14.85 -21.93 3.79
CA PHE A 56 13.41 -21.69 3.94
C PHE A 56 13.09 -20.62 4.99
N ALA A 57 14.06 -19.86 5.48
CA ALA A 57 13.83 -18.80 6.47
C ALA A 57 12.79 -17.75 6.02
N ASN A 58 12.63 -17.56 4.70
CA ASN A 58 11.69 -16.62 4.09
C ASN A 58 10.50 -17.32 3.43
N ILE A 59 10.15 -18.54 3.87
CA ILE A 59 9.08 -19.34 3.24
C ILE A 59 7.73 -18.61 3.13
N ALA A 60 7.42 -17.71 4.05
CA ALA A 60 6.17 -16.94 4.05
C ALA A 60 5.96 -16.04 2.82
N VAL A 61 7.05 -15.61 2.16
CA VAL A 61 6.99 -14.72 0.98
C VAL A 61 7.34 -15.44 -0.32
N GLN A 62 7.62 -16.75 -0.26
CA GLN A 62 7.92 -17.56 -1.44
C GLN A 62 6.65 -18.15 -2.05
N ASP A 63 6.58 -18.19 -3.38
CA ASP A 63 5.60 -19.01 -4.10
C ASP A 63 5.93 -20.51 -3.99
N CYS A 64 4.98 -21.38 -4.36
CA CYS A 64 5.20 -22.82 -4.26
C CYS A 64 6.41 -23.26 -5.11
N ARG A 65 6.59 -22.72 -6.32
CA ARG A 65 7.73 -23.08 -7.19
C ARG A 65 9.07 -22.77 -6.52
N SER A 66 9.21 -21.62 -5.89
CA SER A 66 10.45 -21.25 -5.20
C SER A 66 10.77 -22.19 -4.06
N ILE A 67 9.74 -22.61 -3.30
CA ILE A 67 9.88 -23.61 -2.23
C ILE A 67 10.26 -24.96 -2.83
N HIS A 68 9.59 -25.39 -3.90
CA HIS A 68 9.87 -26.62 -4.65
C HIS A 68 11.32 -26.68 -5.13
N MET A 69 11.84 -25.60 -5.72
CA MET A 69 13.23 -25.51 -6.16
C MET A 69 14.23 -25.56 -4.99
N ASN A 70 13.93 -24.89 -3.88
CA ASN A 70 14.77 -24.97 -2.68
C ASN A 70 14.76 -26.37 -2.06
N TYR A 71 13.62 -27.06 -2.11
CA TYR A 71 13.49 -28.44 -1.64
C TYR A 71 14.25 -29.43 -2.53
N LEU A 72 14.19 -29.28 -3.85
CA LEU A 72 15.03 -30.05 -4.79
C LEU A 72 16.52 -29.88 -4.49
N VAL A 73 16.96 -28.65 -4.19
CA VAL A 73 18.35 -28.40 -3.77
C VAL A 73 18.66 -29.13 -2.46
N ALA A 74 17.73 -29.17 -1.51
CA ALA A 74 17.91 -29.92 -0.27
C ALA A 74 18.08 -31.41 -0.52
N LEU A 75 17.18 -32.02 -1.30
CA LEU A 75 17.23 -33.44 -1.65
C LEU A 75 18.52 -33.83 -2.37
N THR A 76 18.92 -33.04 -3.36
CA THR A 76 20.14 -33.30 -4.14
C THR A 76 21.42 -33.08 -3.32
N THR A 77 21.42 -32.12 -2.40
CA THR A 77 22.53 -31.90 -1.45
C THR A 77 22.64 -33.05 -0.44
N SER A 78 21.52 -33.67 -0.08
CA SER A 78 21.47 -34.90 0.73
C SER A 78 21.82 -36.17 -0.04
N GLY A 79 22.19 -36.07 -1.33
CA GLY A 79 22.76 -37.17 -2.11
C GLY A 79 21.80 -37.85 -3.10
N LEU A 80 20.55 -37.38 -3.24
CA LEU A 80 19.66 -37.88 -4.30
C LEU A 80 20.11 -37.41 -5.68
N LYS A 81 19.94 -38.27 -6.68
CA LYS A 81 20.04 -37.85 -8.08
C LYS A 81 18.88 -36.93 -8.41
N ARG A 82 19.06 -36.07 -9.42
CA ARG A 82 18.04 -35.09 -9.81
C ARG A 82 16.69 -35.72 -10.13
N ASP A 83 16.67 -36.81 -10.89
CA ASP A 83 15.44 -37.49 -11.30
C ASP A 83 14.71 -38.14 -10.11
N GLU A 84 15.45 -38.71 -9.18
CA GLU A 84 14.92 -39.27 -7.92
C GLU A 84 14.39 -38.16 -7.01
N ALA A 85 15.10 -37.02 -6.94
CA ALA A 85 14.69 -35.86 -6.16
C ALA A 85 13.36 -35.28 -6.67
N HIS A 86 13.14 -35.23 -7.99
CA HIS A 86 11.87 -34.79 -8.59
C HIS A 86 10.67 -35.64 -8.15
N GLN A 87 10.86 -36.95 -7.94
CA GLN A 87 9.79 -37.84 -7.45
C GLN A 87 9.54 -37.71 -5.95
N ARG A 88 10.44 -37.05 -5.22
CA ARG A 88 10.41 -36.89 -3.77
C ARG A 88 10.03 -35.48 -3.33
N VAL A 89 9.54 -34.64 -4.24
CA VAL A 89 9.11 -33.29 -3.86
C VAL A 89 7.66 -33.32 -3.38
N PRO A 90 7.36 -32.78 -2.19
CA PRO A 90 6.01 -32.61 -1.70
C PRO A 90 5.09 -31.78 -2.60
N SER A 91 3.78 -32.01 -2.42
CA SER A 91 2.76 -31.15 -3.01
C SER A 91 2.78 -29.72 -2.44
N CYS A 92 2.30 -28.76 -3.24
CA CYS A 92 2.12 -27.37 -2.79
C CYS A 92 1.19 -27.27 -1.57
N ALA A 93 0.20 -28.16 -1.46
CA ALA A 93 -0.66 -28.23 -0.28
C ALA A 93 0.10 -28.62 1.00
N LEU A 94 1.04 -29.57 0.90
CA LEU A 94 1.90 -29.92 2.03
C LEU A 94 2.86 -28.77 2.37
N PHE A 95 3.47 -28.13 1.37
CA PHE A 95 4.31 -26.95 1.59
C PHE A 95 3.56 -25.79 2.26
N ALA A 96 2.32 -25.52 1.89
CA ALA A 96 1.51 -24.49 2.52
C ALA A 96 1.29 -24.77 4.03
N ARG A 97 1.06 -26.03 4.40
CA ARG A 97 0.94 -26.46 5.79
C ARG A 97 2.25 -26.27 6.55
N VAL A 98 3.37 -26.69 5.96
CA VAL A 98 4.70 -26.52 6.57
C VAL A 98 5.05 -25.05 6.74
N ALA A 99 4.76 -24.20 5.74
CA ALA A 99 4.94 -22.76 5.82
C ALA A 99 4.13 -22.14 6.98
N LYS A 100 2.90 -22.60 7.18
CA LYS A 100 2.06 -22.17 8.31
C LYS A 100 2.69 -22.53 9.65
N GLU A 101 3.14 -23.77 9.81
CA GLU A 101 3.77 -24.24 11.04
C GLU A 101 5.07 -23.46 11.35
N MET A 102 5.92 -23.27 10.33
CA MET A 102 7.20 -22.58 10.49
C MET A 102 7.07 -21.08 10.80
N THR A 103 5.98 -20.44 10.37
CA THR A 103 5.87 -18.97 10.39
C THR A 103 4.67 -18.43 11.19
N GLY A 104 3.77 -19.32 11.62
CA GLY A 104 2.48 -18.96 12.21
C GLY A 104 1.49 -18.33 11.23
N LYS A 105 1.80 -18.28 9.93
CA LYS A 105 0.98 -17.63 8.89
C LYS A 105 0.81 -18.54 7.69
N ASP A 106 -0.42 -18.73 7.21
CA ASP A 106 -0.61 -19.45 5.95
C ASP A 106 0.09 -18.72 4.79
N ALA A 107 0.63 -19.48 3.85
CA ALA A 107 1.19 -18.93 2.62
C ALA A 107 0.16 -18.05 1.88
N TYR A 108 0.61 -16.97 1.26
CA TYR A 108 -0.32 -16.03 0.60
C TYR A 108 -1.08 -16.68 -0.57
N TRP A 109 -0.54 -17.73 -1.17
CA TRP A 109 -1.15 -18.48 -2.27
C TRP A 109 -1.97 -19.70 -1.80
N SER A 110 -2.03 -20.00 -0.49
CA SER A 110 -2.70 -21.23 -0.02
C SER A 110 -4.20 -21.28 -0.30
N GLY A 111 -4.87 -20.13 -0.37
CA GLY A 111 -6.30 -20.04 -0.73
C GLY A 111 -6.58 -20.41 -2.18
N CYS A 112 -5.55 -20.44 -3.02
CA CYS A 112 -5.63 -20.73 -4.46
C CYS A 112 -5.35 -22.20 -4.80
N LEU A 113 -5.13 -23.05 -3.79
CA LEU A 113 -4.98 -24.49 -3.95
C LEU A 113 -6.31 -25.16 -4.27
N GLU A 114 -6.24 -26.41 -4.75
CA GLU A 114 -7.42 -27.26 -5.03
C GLU A 114 -8.37 -26.67 -6.07
N PHE A 115 -7.82 -26.05 -7.13
CA PHE A 115 -8.63 -25.61 -8.25
C PHE A 115 -9.49 -26.77 -8.79
N GLY A 116 -10.79 -26.52 -8.97
CA GLY A 116 -11.77 -27.53 -9.40
C GLY A 116 -12.47 -28.30 -8.27
N SER A 117 -12.05 -28.16 -7.00
CA SER A 117 -12.74 -28.79 -5.87
C SER A 117 -13.96 -28.01 -5.38
N LEU A 118 -14.05 -26.73 -5.74
CA LEU A 118 -15.12 -25.81 -5.38
C LEU A 118 -15.71 -25.16 -6.63
N PRO A 119 -16.96 -24.65 -6.57
CA PRO A 119 -17.47 -23.73 -7.58
C PRO A 119 -16.49 -22.57 -7.81
N VAL A 120 -16.32 -22.17 -9.07
CA VAL A 120 -15.32 -21.15 -9.46
C VAL A 120 -15.46 -19.85 -8.66
N LYS A 121 -16.70 -19.45 -8.35
CA LYS A 121 -17.01 -18.27 -7.53
C LYS A 121 -16.39 -18.36 -6.13
N ASP A 122 -16.60 -19.49 -5.46
CA ASP A 122 -16.13 -19.69 -4.08
C ASP A 122 -14.60 -19.83 -4.05
N HIS A 123 -14.04 -20.53 -5.04
CA HIS A 123 -12.59 -20.66 -5.17
C HIS A 123 -11.93 -19.31 -5.46
N LEU A 124 -12.50 -18.50 -6.36
CA LEU A 124 -11.97 -17.17 -6.69
C LEU A 124 -11.92 -16.29 -5.44
N ALA A 125 -13.01 -16.25 -4.67
CA ALA A 125 -13.06 -15.49 -3.42
C ALA A 125 -11.98 -15.98 -2.44
N ARG A 126 -11.97 -17.28 -2.13
CA ARG A 126 -11.00 -17.91 -1.22
C ARG A 126 -9.55 -17.61 -1.61
N CYS A 127 -9.24 -17.67 -2.91
CA CYS A 127 -7.92 -17.38 -3.43
C CYS A 127 -7.54 -15.91 -3.22
N LEU A 128 -8.38 -14.99 -3.69
CA LEU A 128 -8.08 -13.55 -3.64
C LEU A 128 -8.00 -13.00 -2.22
N ASP A 129 -8.82 -13.52 -1.31
CA ASP A 129 -8.84 -13.12 0.10
C ASP A 129 -7.51 -13.40 0.80
N ARG A 130 -6.82 -14.45 0.37
CA ARG A 130 -5.50 -14.80 0.86
C ARG A 130 -4.39 -14.13 0.06
N PHE A 131 -4.52 -14.15 -1.25
CA PHE A 131 -3.48 -13.73 -2.18
C PHE A 131 -3.26 -12.22 -2.15
N ILE A 132 -4.34 -11.43 -2.20
CA ILE A 132 -4.21 -9.97 -2.32
C ILE A 132 -3.46 -9.38 -1.11
N PRO A 133 -3.86 -9.64 0.15
CA PRO A 133 -3.17 -9.06 1.30
C PRO A 133 -1.73 -9.55 1.45
N GLY A 134 -1.45 -10.80 1.05
CA GLY A 134 -0.12 -11.40 1.20
C GLY A 134 0.86 -11.03 0.09
N TYR A 135 0.41 -10.91 -1.17
CA TYR A 135 1.25 -10.61 -2.32
C TYR A 135 1.44 -9.10 -2.54
N TYR A 136 0.34 -8.33 -2.54
CA TYR A 136 0.39 -6.89 -2.74
C TYR A 136 0.63 -6.11 -1.44
N GLY A 137 0.51 -6.78 -0.29
CA GLY A 137 0.51 -6.15 1.02
C GLY A 137 -0.83 -5.48 1.34
N GLY A 138 -1.02 -5.11 2.61
CA GLY A 138 -2.20 -4.37 3.04
C GLY A 138 -2.28 -2.94 2.50
N GLY A 139 -3.50 -2.42 2.38
CA GLY A 139 -3.74 -0.98 2.17
C GLY A 139 -3.68 -0.51 0.72
N ARG A 140 -2.78 0.42 0.40
CA ARG A 140 -2.82 1.25 -0.84
C ARG A 140 -2.53 0.46 -2.12
N ALA A 141 -1.77 -0.63 -2.04
CA ALA A 141 -1.45 -1.48 -3.19
C ALA A 141 -2.62 -2.41 -3.57
N ALA A 142 -3.25 -3.05 -2.58
CA ALA A 142 -4.50 -3.81 -2.77
C ALA A 142 -5.64 -2.92 -3.32
N ARG A 143 -5.69 -1.65 -2.92
CA ARG A 143 -6.65 -0.65 -3.45
C ARG A 143 -6.47 -0.33 -4.94
N LYS A 144 -5.39 -0.76 -5.60
CA LYS A 144 -5.23 -0.62 -7.06
C LYS A 144 -5.96 -1.70 -7.85
N LEU A 145 -6.34 -2.81 -7.20
CA LEU A 145 -7.12 -3.89 -7.81
C LEU A 145 -8.60 -3.48 -7.78
N GLN A 146 -8.98 -2.58 -8.69
CA GLN A 146 -10.36 -2.08 -8.76
C GLN A 146 -11.09 -2.55 -10.01
N GLY A 147 -10.41 -2.91 -11.10
CA GLY A 147 -11.07 -3.37 -12.31
C GLY A 147 -11.14 -4.90 -12.40
N CYS A 148 -12.01 -5.37 -13.31
CA CYS A 148 -12.16 -6.79 -13.61
C CYS A 148 -10.82 -7.42 -14.04
N GLY A 149 -10.08 -6.75 -14.93
CA GLY A 149 -8.82 -7.24 -15.47
C GLY A 149 -7.76 -7.46 -14.39
N GLU A 150 -7.67 -6.54 -13.43
CA GLU A 150 -6.73 -6.60 -12.31
C GLU A 150 -7.10 -7.70 -11.31
N ILE A 151 -8.39 -7.86 -11.01
CA ILE A 151 -8.87 -8.91 -10.09
C ILE A 151 -8.65 -10.30 -10.68
N LEU A 152 -9.05 -10.50 -11.95
CA LEU A 152 -8.81 -11.78 -12.63
C LEU A 152 -7.31 -12.02 -12.84
N GLY A 153 -6.53 -10.98 -13.12
CA GLY A 153 -5.07 -11.05 -13.19
C GLY A 153 -4.44 -11.47 -11.87
N ALA A 154 -4.90 -10.92 -10.74
CA ALA A 154 -4.47 -11.31 -9.41
C ALA A 154 -4.87 -12.76 -9.09
N TYR A 155 -6.06 -13.19 -9.51
CA TYR A 155 -6.52 -14.57 -9.35
C TYR A 155 -5.62 -15.54 -10.12
N GLU A 156 -5.35 -15.28 -11.40
CA GLU A 156 -4.42 -16.07 -12.21
C GLU A 156 -3.00 -16.08 -11.62
N GLN A 157 -2.51 -14.94 -11.12
CA GLN A 157 -1.22 -14.86 -10.44
C GLN A 157 -1.19 -15.74 -9.19
N GLY A 158 -2.29 -15.76 -8.42
CA GLY A 158 -2.46 -16.63 -7.26
C GLY A 158 -2.47 -18.11 -7.63
N LEU A 159 -3.17 -18.48 -8.71
CA LEU A 159 -3.15 -19.84 -9.24
C LEU A 159 -1.73 -20.26 -9.66
N ARG A 160 -1.00 -19.40 -10.38
CA ARG A 160 0.39 -19.68 -10.78
C ARG A 160 1.34 -19.76 -9.59
N ALA A 161 1.12 -18.97 -8.55
CA ALA A 161 1.91 -19.02 -7.31
C ALA A 161 1.63 -20.28 -6.47
N ALA A 162 0.40 -20.78 -6.53
CA ALA A 162 0.00 -22.05 -5.91
C ALA A 162 0.39 -23.27 -6.76
N ALA A 163 0.62 -23.08 -8.07
CA ALA A 163 1.12 -24.11 -8.97
C ALA A 163 2.64 -24.29 -8.83
N GLY A 164 3.10 -25.53 -9.00
CA GLY A 164 4.54 -25.85 -9.01
C GLY A 164 5.29 -25.36 -10.27
N GLU A 165 4.57 -25.00 -11.35
CA GLU A 165 5.17 -24.85 -12.69
C GLU A 165 4.92 -23.50 -13.41
N PHE A 166 4.47 -22.43 -12.75
CA PHE A 166 4.04 -21.16 -13.40
C PHE A 166 2.95 -21.31 -14.48
N ALA A 167 2.39 -22.49 -14.66
CA ALA A 167 1.25 -22.74 -15.50
C ALA A 167 -0.06 -22.48 -14.73
N LEU A 168 -1.11 -22.16 -15.47
CA LEU A 168 -2.46 -22.21 -14.93
C LEU A 168 -2.87 -23.69 -14.77
N PRO A 169 -3.74 -24.02 -13.79
CA PRO A 169 -4.25 -25.37 -13.62
C PRO A 169 -4.91 -25.91 -14.90
N GLU A 170 -4.84 -27.22 -15.08
CA GLU A 170 -5.53 -27.89 -16.20
C GLU A 170 -7.04 -27.62 -16.14
N GLY A 171 -7.64 -27.38 -17.29
CA GLY A 171 -9.07 -27.05 -17.38
C GLY A 171 -9.43 -25.62 -16.94
N TYR A 172 -8.45 -24.77 -16.63
CA TYR A 172 -8.72 -23.36 -16.33
C TYR A 172 -9.27 -22.63 -17.55
N ALA A 173 -10.48 -22.10 -17.41
CA ALA A 173 -11.06 -21.07 -18.27
C ALA A 173 -11.17 -19.78 -17.48
N ARG A 174 -10.77 -18.66 -18.09
CA ARG A 174 -10.80 -17.36 -17.44
C ARG A 174 -12.26 -16.99 -17.07
N PRO A 175 -12.56 -16.71 -15.79
CA PRO A 175 -13.91 -16.31 -15.39
C PRO A 175 -14.34 -14.99 -16.05
N ASP A 176 -15.65 -14.78 -16.13
CA ASP A 176 -16.20 -13.52 -16.62
C ASP A 176 -16.01 -12.37 -15.60
N CYS A 177 -16.25 -11.14 -16.09
CA CYS A 177 -16.18 -9.96 -15.24
C CYS A 177 -17.32 -9.84 -14.23
N ALA A 178 -18.43 -10.57 -14.42
CA ALA A 178 -19.51 -10.57 -13.45
C ALA A 178 -19.06 -11.24 -12.15
N LEU A 179 -18.26 -12.32 -12.22
CA LEU A 179 -17.67 -12.98 -11.06
C LEU A 179 -16.71 -12.07 -10.29
N ALA A 180 -15.91 -11.28 -11.01
CA ALA A 180 -15.01 -10.31 -10.40
C ALA A 180 -15.78 -9.15 -9.75
N ALA A 181 -16.87 -8.68 -10.37
CA ALA A 181 -17.76 -7.69 -9.80
C ALA A 181 -18.46 -8.21 -8.54
N ASP A 182 -18.93 -9.46 -8.56
CA ASP A 182 -19.50 -10.16 -7.40
C ASP A 182 -18.51 -10.23 -6.23
N TYR A 183 -17.24 -10.54 -6.51
CA TYR A 183 -16.18 -10.55 -5.50
C TYR A 183 -15.98 -9.16 -4.86
N LEU A 184 -15.94 -8.12 -5.69
CA LEU A 184 -15.79 -6.74 -5.22
C LEU A 184 -17.03 -6.20 -4.50
N ALA A 185 -18.22 -6.68 -4.87
CA ALA A 185 -19.50 -6.31 -4.25
C ALA A 185 -19.80 -7.12 -2.98
N GLY A 186 -19.15 -8.27 -2.82
CA GLY A 186 -19.27 -9.12 -1.64
C GLY A 186 -18.82 -8.38 -0.36
N PRO A 187 -19.33 -8.80 0.81
CA PRO A 187 -18.80 -8.31 2.06
C PRO A 187 -17.32 -8.63 2.08
N THR A 188 -16.46 -7.60 2.14
CA THR A 188 -15.02 -7.76 2.33
C THR A 188 -14.80 -8.84 3.38
N PRO A 189 -14.02 -9.89 3.08
CA PRO A 189 -13.75 -10.94 4.05
C PRO A 189 -13.13 -10.26 5.24
N GLN A 190 -13.83 -10.35 6.38
CA GLN A 190 -13.20 -10.07 7.64
C GLN A 190 -11.99 -11.00 7.72
N PRO A 191 -10.76 -10.48 7.87
CA PRO A 191 -9.67 -11.34 8.28
C PRO A 191 -10.13 -12.05 9.56
N ALA A 192 -9.87 -13.36 9.63
CA ALA A 192 -10.02 -14.16 10.84
C ALA A 192 -9.57 -13.34 12.07
N PRO A 193 -10.27 -13.45 13.22
CA PRO A 193 -10.24 -12.44 14.26
C PRO A 193 -8.83 -12.15 14.74
N ALA A 194 -8.24 -11.07 14.25
CA ALA A 194 -7.13 -10.42 14.90
C ALA A 194 -7.76 -9.56 16.01
N GLN A 195 -7.70 -10.06 17.24
CA GLN A 195 -7.94 -9.25 18.42
C GLN A 195 -7.05 -8.01 18.37
N GLY A 196 -7.63 -6.82 18.46
CA GLY A 196 -6.85 -5.59 18.65
C GLY A 196 -7.47 -4.32 18.09
N GLN A 197 -8.25 -3.65 18.94
CA GLN A 197 -8.50 -2.21 18.98
C GLN A 197 -9.36 -1.56 17.88
N GLU A 198 -10.55 -1.22 18.33
CA GLU A 198 -11.58 -0.40 17.73
C GLU A 198 -11.12 1.07 17.64
N ALA A 199 -11.25 1.65 16.45
CA ALA A 199 -11.30 3.10 16.24
C ALA A 199 -12.56 3.42 15.41
N PRO A 200 -13.22 4.56 15.66
CA PRO A 200 -14.58 4.81 15.16
C PRO A 200 -14.61 4.91 13.64
N ARG A 201 -15.42 4.04 13.02
CA ARG A 201 -15.58 3.92 11.57
C ARG A 201 -16.34 5.14 11.01
N LYS A 202 -15.76 5.79 10.00
CA LYS A 202 -16.48 6.64 9.03
C LYS A 202 -17.46 5.78 8.20
N PRO A 203 -18.57 6.35 7.70
CA PRO A 203 -19.58 5.62 6.92
C PRO A 203 -19.03 5.12 5.56
N PRO A 204 -19.75 4.18 4.91
CA PRO A 204 -19.22 3.32 3.84
C PRO A 204 -18.75 4.10 2.62
N GLN A 205 -17.62 3.67 2.04
CA GLN A 205 -17.10 4.21 0.79
C GLN A 205 -18.09 3.95 -0.36
N GLU A 206 -18.35 4.99 -1.14
CA GLU A 206 -19.09 4.94 -2.39
C GLU A 206 -18.56 3.82 -3.31
N GLN A 207 -19.47 3.18 -4.04
CA GLN A 207 -19.15 2.23 -5.12
C GLN A 207 -18.04 2.80 -6.03
N PRO A 208 -17.13 1.96 -6.53
CA PRO A 208 -16.02 2.43 -7.35
C PRO A 208 -16.54 3.14 -8.60
N GLN A 209 -15.93 4.27 -8.95
CA GLN A 209 -16.49 5.20 -9.95
C GLN A 209 -16.73 4.55 -11.34
N TRP A 210 -15.95 3.54 -11.71
CA TRP A 210 -16.13 2.80 -12.97
C TRP A 210 -17.35 1.87 -12.96
N ALA A 211 -17.87 1.46 -11.79
CA ALA A 211 -19.06 0.61 -11.71
C ALA A 211 -20.30 1.32 -12.28
N ARG A 212 -20.25 2.65 -12.36
CA ARG A 212 -21.26 3.48 -13.02
C ARG A 212 -21.21 3.40 -14.56
N CYS A 213 -20.16 2.81 -15.13
CA CYS A 213 -20.02 2.53 -16.56
C CYS A 213 -20.51 1.12 -16.95
N LEU A 214 -20.99 0.33 -15.98
CA LEU A 214 -21.64 -0.94 -16.24
C LEU A 214 -23.03 -0.68 -16.86
N ASN A 215 -23.45 -1.55 -17.77
CA ASN A 215 -24.62 -1.40 -18.64
C ASN A 215 -24.44 -0.37 -19.77
N TYR A 216 -23.42 -0.56 -20.60
CA TYR A 216 -23.19 0.23 -21.80
C TYR A 216 -24.41 0.17 -22.73
N ASP A 217 -25.05 1.32 -22.94
CA ASP A 217 -26.19 1.47 -23.84
C ASP A 217 -25.83 2.45 -24.97
N PRO A 218 -25.56 1.96 -26.20
CA PRO A 218 -25.24 2.82 -27.33
C PRO A 218 -26.43 3.69 -27.78
N ALA A 219 -27.67 3.31 -27.47
CA ALA A 219 -28.85 4.09 -27.83
C ALA A 219 -29.05 5.32 -26.93
N ASN A 220 -28.55 5.28 -25.69
CA ASN A 220 -28.64 6.37 -24.71
C ASN A 220 -27.25 6.86 -24.25
N LEU A 221 -26.33 6.99 -25.22
CA LEU A 221 -24.95 7.39 -25.01
C LEU A 221 -24.77 8.65 -24.12
N PRO A 222 -25.55 9.74 -24.26
CA PRO A 222 -25.42 10.93 -23.42
C PRO A 222 -25.76 10.68 -21.94
N ALA A 223 -26.73 9.80 -21.65
CA ALA A 223 -27.11 9.47 -20.29
C ALA A 223 -26.04 8.57 -19.65
N HIS A 224 -25.59 7.55 -20.39
CA HIS A 224 -24.54 6.65 -19.96
C HIS A 224 -23.21 7.40 -19.73
N LEU A 225 -22.86 8.37 -20.58
CA LEU A 225 -21.66 9.20 -20.42
C LEU A 225 -21.66 9.93 -19.06
N ARG A 226 -22.80 10.55 -18.68
CA ARG A 226 -22.95 11.25 -17.40
C ARG A 226 -22.83 10.31 -16.21
N GLN A 227 -23.41 9.11 -16.32
CA GLN A 227 -23.32 8.10 -15.28
C GLN A 227 -21.88 7.61 -15.10
N CYS A 228 -21.22 7.29 -16.22
CA CYS A 228 -19.89 6.70 -16.26
C CYS A 228 -18.77 7.66 -15.84
N LEU A 229 -18.75 8.89 -16.36
CA LEU A 229 -17.72 9.89 -16.02
C LEU A 229 -18.09 10.73 -14.79
N GLY A 230 -19.36 10.75 -14.41
CA GLY A 230 -19.85 11.48 -13.25
C GLY A 230 -19.82 13.01 -13.42
N THR A 231 -19.72 13.73 -12.30
CA THR A 231 -19.66 15.20 -12.24
C THR A 231 -18.47 15.70 -11.40
N GLY A 232 -17.41 14.88 -11.31
CA GLY A 232 -16.29 15.06 -10.38
C GLY A 232 -15.23 16.09 -10.79
N PRO A 233 -14.23 16.36 -9.94
CA PRO A 233 -13.16 17.34 -10.20
C PRO A 233 -12.27 16.98 -11.39
N ASP A 234 -12.15 15.70 -11.73
CA ASP A 234 -11.42 15.24 -12.91
C ASP A 234 -12.08 15.74 -14.21
N MET A 235 -13.39 16.03 -14.18
CA MET A 235 -14.13 16.62 -15.29
C MET A 235 -13.74 18.07 -15.58
N ARG A 236 -13.46 18.86 -14.53
CA ARG A 236 -13.05 20.27 -14.68
C ARG A 236 -11.71 20.42 -15.42
N ARG A 237 -10.96 19.33 -15.58
CA ARG A 237 -9.68 19.31 -16.30
C ARG A 237 -9.85 19.06 -17.80
N MET A 238 -10.97 18.45 -18.21
CA MET A 238 -11.23 18.13 -19.61
C MET A 238 -11.90 19.30 -20.31
N LYS A 239 -11.31 19.76 -21.42
CA LYS A 239 -11.78 20.95 -22.15
C LYS A 239 -12.29 20.66 -23.55
N GLU A 240 -11.90 19.54 -24.12
CA GLU A 240 -12.07 19.23 -25.53
C GLU A 240 -12.61 17.80 -25.72
N CYS A 241 -13.35 17.58 -26.81
CA CYS A 241 -13.90 16.28 -27.19
C CYS A 241 -12.88 15.11 -27.09
N PRO A 242 -11.64 15.20 -27.62
CA PRO A 242 -10.71 14.06 -27.59
C PRO A 242 -10.34 13.61 -26.18
N GLN A 243 -10.32 14.54 -25.23
CA GLN A 243 -10.01 14.24 -23.83
C GLN A 243 -11.16 13.47 -23.18
N VAL A 244 -12.40 13.86 -23.46
CA VAL A 244 -13.60 13.17 -23.00
C VAL A 244 -13.70 11.78 -23.63
N GLN A 245 -13.41 11.65 -24.93
CA GLN A 245 -13.38 10.37 -25.64
C GLN A 245 -12.34 9.42 -25.03
N ALA A 246 -11.13 9.90 -24.79
CA ALA A 246 -10.06 9.11 -24.19
C ALA A 246 -10.43 8.65 -22.77
N ALA A 247 -10.91 9.57 -21.93
CA ALA A 247 -11.33 9.25 -20.57
C ALA A 247 -12.51 8.26 -20.55
N TYR A 248 -13.51 8.46 -21.43
CA TYR A 248 -14.64 7.56 -21.53
C TYR A 248 -14.24 6.16 -22.01
N THR A 249 -13.38 6.09 -23.03
CA THR A 249 -12.84 4.83 -23.55
C THR A 249 -12.03 4.08 -22.49
N GLU A 250 -11.16 4.79 -21.77
CA GLU A 250 -10.36 4.22 -20.69
C GLU A 250 -11.26 3.65 -19.59
N ARG A 251 -12.34 4.36 -19.22
CA ARG A 251 -13.31 3.88 -18.22
C ARG A 251 -14.10 2.67 -18.69
N LEU A 252 -14.47 2.61 -19.97
CA LEU A 252 -15.09 1.41 -20.55
C LEU A 252 -14.13 0.22 -20.51
N ILE A 253 -12.85 0.41 -20.88
CA ILE A 253 -11.84 -0.64 -20.80
C ILE A 253 -11.63 -1.11 -19.35
N GLN A 254 -11.62 -0.19 -18.38
CA GLN A 254 -11.54 -0.53 -16.96
C GLN A 254 -12.77 -1.33 -16.49
N ALA A 255 -13.96 -1.01 -16.98
CA ALA A 255 -15.22 -1.67 -16.59
C ALA A 255 -15.39 -3.07 -17.22
N TYR A 256 -15.03 -3.24 -18.50
CA TYR A 256 -15.28 -4.49 -19.24
C TYR A 256 -14.02 -5.34 -19.50
N GLY A 257 -12.83 -4.87 -19.12
CA GLY A 257 -11.55 -5.54 -19.44
C GLY A 257 -11.15 -5.44 -20.91
N GLY A 258 -11.89 -4.64 -21.70
CA GLY A 258 -11.77 -4.45 -23.13
C GLY A 258 -12.85 -3.49 -23.63
N LEU A 259 -12.89 -3.22 -24.94
CA LEU A 259 -14.01 -2.49 -25.53
C LEU A 259 -15.21 -3.43 -25.69
N PRO A 260 -16.44 -3.01 -25.31
CA PRO A 260 -17.65 -3.80 -25.57
C PRO A 260 -17.81 -4.11 -27.06
N ASP A 261 -18.39 -5.27 -27.41
CA ASP A 261 -18.55 -5.72 -28.80
C ASP A 261 -19.35 -4.74 -29.69
N ASN A 262 -20.24 -3.94 -29.08
CA ASN A 262 -21.05 -2.91 -29.73
C ASN A 262 -20.53 -1.48 -29.49
N HIS A 263 -19.25 -1.33 -29.13
CA HIS A 263 -18.66 -0.02 -28.84
C HIS A 263 -18.71 0.92 -30.05
N LEU A 264 -19.37 2.06 -29.85
CA LEU A 264 -19.32 3.20 -30.75
C LEU A 264 -18.37 4.26 -30.20
N ILE A 265 -17.53 4.80 -31.08
CA ILE A 265 -16.69 5.96 -30.76
C ILE A 265 -17.63 7.11 -30.37
N LEU A 266 -17.42 7.67 -29.16
CA LEU A 266 -18.24 8.75 -28.61
C LEU A 266 -18.26 9.95 -29.58
N PRO A 267 -19.41 10.33 -30.18
CA PRO A 267 -19.46 11.44 -31.12
C PRO A 267 -19.16 12.77 -30.41
N CYS A 268 -18.34 13.62 -31.04
CA CYS A 268 -17.98 14.92 -30.45
C CYS A 268 -19.17 15.81 -30.07
N PRO A 269 -20.28 15.88 -30.82
CA PRO A 269 -21.44 16.66 -30.40
C PRO A 269 -22.01 16.23 -29.04
N VAL A 270 -21.93 14.95 -28.69
CA VAL A 270 -22.36 14.42 -27.38
C VAL A 270 -21.38 14.81 -26.28
N ALA A 271 -20.07 14.69 -26.55
CA ALA A 271 -19.03 15.12 -25.62
C ALA A 271 -19.07 16.64 -25.37
N ASP A 272 -19.30 17.43 -26.41
CA ASP A 272 -19.39 18.88 -26.33
C ASP A 272 -20.63 19.33 -25.55
N GLY A 273 -21.77 18.67 -25.75
CA GLY A 273 -22.98 18.92 -24.95
C GLY A 273 -22.75 18.65 -23.45
N TYR A 274 -22.02 17.57 -23.15
CA TYR A 274 -21.63 17.26 -21.77
C TYR A 274 -20.65 18.29 -21.18
N LEU A 275 -19.66 18.75 -21.95
CA LEU A 275 -18.72 19.81 -21.51
C LEU A 275 -19.42 21.17 -21.32
N ALA A 276 -20.42 21.49 -22.14
CA ALA A 276 -21.16 22.75 -22.07
C ALA A 276 -21.91 22.91 -20.74
N GLU A 277 -22.49 21.83 -20.21
CA GLU A 277 -23.15 21.84 -18.89
C GLU A 277 -22.21 22.29 -17.77
N PHE A 278 -20.96 21.83 -17.80
CA PHE A 278 -19.97 22.20 -16.77
C PHE A 278 -19.41 23.61 -16.95
N ARG A 279 -19.22 24.07 -18.19
CA ARG A 279 -18.82 25.46 -18.44
C ARG A 279 -19.88 26.42 -17.89
N ALA A 280 -21.15 26.11 -18.09
CA ALA A 280 -22.26 26.89 -17.52
C ALA A 280 -22.25 26.90 -15.98
N GLN A 281 -21.96 25.75 -15.34
CA GLN A 281 -21.81 25.69 -13.89
C GLN A 281 -20.61 26.49 -13.37
N GLU A 282 -19.44 26.40 -14.02
CA GLU A 282 -18.25 27.14 -13.62
C GLU A 282 -18.46 28.65 -13.76
N GLU A 283 -19.12 29.10 -14.83
CA GLU A 283 -19.50 30.50 -15.01
C GLU A 283 -20.47 30.98 -13.92
N ALA A 284 -21.44 30.14 -13.53
CA ALA A 284 -22.37 30.44 -12.45
C ALA A 284 -21.64 30.53 -11.09
N GLU A 285 -20.74 29.59 -10.78
CA GLU A 285 -19.91 29.61 -9.57
C GLU A 285 -19.04 30.88 -9.52
N ARG A 286 -18.40 31.25 -10.65
CA ARG A 286 -17.59 32.46 -10.76
C ARG A 286 -18.40 33.73 -10.53
N LYS A 287 -19.58 33.84 -11.13
CA LYS A 287 -20.49 34.98 -10.90
C LYS A 287 -20.89 35.07 -9.43
N ALA A 288 -21.31 33.96 -8.83
CA ALA A 288 -21.68 33.92 -7.42
C ALA A 288 -20.51 34.24 -6.46
N ALA A 289 -19.28 33.85 -6.81
CA ALA A 289 -18.09 34.21 -6.03
C ALA A 289 -17.78 35.70 -6.12
N LEU A 290 -17.91 36.28 -7.32
CA LEU A 290 -17.68 37.71 -7.55
C LEU A 290 -18.74 38.56 -6.83
N ASP A 291 -19.99 38.12 -6.78
CA ASP A 291 -21.04 38.82 -6.04
C ASP A 291 -20.83 38.73 -4.52
N ARG A 292 -20.42 37.56 -4.00
CA ARG A 292 -20.00 37.43 -2.59
C ARG A 292 -18.82 38.34 -2.23
N GLN A 293 -17.85 38.51 -3.12
CA GLN A 293 -16.75 39.46 -2.90
C GLN A 293 -17.24 40.91 -2.85
N LYS A 294 -18.17 41.30 -3.74
CA LYS A 294 -18.77 42.64 -3.71
C LYS A 294 -19.55 42.89 -2.42
N GLU A 295 -20.31 41.91 -1.96
CA GLU A 295 -21.06 42.00 -0.70
C GLU A 295 -20.12 42.14 0.50
N ALA A 296 -19.10 41.29 0.60
CA ALA A 296 -18.08 41.40 1.65
C ALA A 296 -17.37 42.76 1.64
N GLN A 297 -17.09 43.32 0.45
CA GLN A 297 -16.50 44.64 0.33
C GLN A 297 -17.46 45.75 0.80
N ARG A 298 -18.75 45.62 0.56
CA ARG A 298 -19.78 46.55 1.06
C ARG A 298 -19.88 46.50 2.58
N GLU A 299 -19.87 45.30 3.16
CA GLU A 299 -19.87 45.11 4.61
C GLU A 299 -18.62 45.68 5.28
N GLN A 300 -17.44 45.44 4.70
CA GLN A 300 -16.19 46.02 5.21
C GLN A 300 -16.22 47.55 5.19
N ARG A 301 -16.75 48.16 4.13
CA ARG A 301 -16.93 49.61 4.05
C ARG A 301 -17.91 50.11 5.12
N ALA A 302 -19.04 49.44 5.30
CA ALA A 302 -20.02 49.80 6.33
C ALA A 302 -19.43 49.67 7.75
N ALA A 303 -18.69 48.60 8.02
CA ALA A 303 -18.00 48.40 9.30
C ALA A 303 -16.93 49.46 9.56
N LEU A 304 -16.19 49.88 8.52
CA LEU A 304 -15.20 50.95 8.63
C LEU A 304 -15.87 52.28 8.97
N ILE A 305 -16.95 52.63 8.29
CA ILE A 305 -17.72 53.85 8.56
C ILE A 305 -18.21 53.85 10.01
N LYS A 306 -18.83 52.75 10.45
CA LYS A 306 -19.30 52.60 11.83
C LYS A 306 -18.18 52.74 12.85
N ARG A 307 -16.99 52.19 12.56
CA ARG A 307 -15.82 52.31 13.44
C ARG A 307 -15.30 53.74 13.53
N ILE A 308 -15.34 54.49 12.43
CA ILE A 308 -14.96 55.91 12.41
C ILE A 308 -15.96 56.72 13.23
N GLU A 309 -17.27 56.46 13.09
CA GLU A 309 -18.32 57.09 13.90
C GLU A 309 -18.15 56.78 15.39
N ASP A 310 -17.91 55.52 15.76
CA ASP A 310 -17.66 55.13 17.14
C ASP A 310 -16.41 55.78 17.73
N LEU A 311 -15.31 55.89 16.97
CA LEU A 311 -14.11 56.60 17.42
C LEU A 311 -14.34 58.11 17.60
N ARG A 312 -15.27 58.70 16.86
CA ARG A 312 -15.66 60.11 17.00
C ARG A 312 -16.48 60.30 18.29
N ASP A 313 -17.42 59.40 18.54
CA ASP A 313 -18.35 59.51 19.66
C ASP A 313 -17.71 59.00 20.98
N ASN A 314 -16.76 58.06 20.89
CA ASN A 314 -15.98 57.47 21.99
C ASN A 314 -14.47 57.54 21.69
N PRO A 315 -13.82 58.71 21.83
CA PRO A 315 -12.39 58.84 21.58
C PRO A 315 -11.60 57.95 22.55
N PRO A 316 -10.59 57.19 22.08
CA PRO A 316 -9.76 56.39 22.97
C PRO A 316 -9.06 57.27 23.99
N SER A 317 -8.97 56.78 25.23
CA SER A 317 -8.20 57.43 26.30
C SER A 317 -6.77 57.67 25.80
N ARG A 318 -6.32 58.93 25.83
CA ARG A 318 -4.99 59.32 25.33
C ARG A 318 -3.92 58.43 26.00
N PRO A 319 -2.99 57.84 25.24
CA PRO A 319 -1.93 57.03 25.83
C PRO A 319 -1.12 57.88 26.81
N PHE A 320 -0.74 57.32 27.97
CA PHE A 320 -0.02 58.01 29.04
C PHE A 320 1.26 58.73 28.55
N TYR A 321 1.93 58.21 27.52
CA TYR A 321 3.14 58.80 26.93
C TYR A 321 2.90 60.08 26.13
N ALA A 322 1.64 60.39 25.77
CA ALA A 322 1.26 61.67 25.18
C ALA A 322 0.90 62.72 26.24
N GLN A 323 1.01 62.38 27.54
CA GLN A 323 0.89 63.38 28.60
C GLN A 323 2.19 64.18 28.70
N PRO A 324 2.12 65.52 28.68
CA PRO A 324 3.30 66.38 28.56
C PRO A 324 4.35 66.14 29.65
N TRP A 325 3.95 65.69 30.84
CA TRP A 325 4.88 65.40 31.94
C TRP A 325 5.78 64.18 31.67
N VAL A 326 5.34 63.18 30.90
CA VAL A 326 6.16 62.00 30.56
C VAL A 326 7.29 62.40 29.59
N THR A 327 6.99 63.25 28.61
CA THR A 327 8.00 63.87 27.73
C THR A 327 9.00 64.73 28.52
N TRP A 328 8.53 65.47 29.53
CA TRP A 328 9.41 66.26 30.41
C TRP A 328 10.34 65.37 31.26
N LEU A 329 9.84 64.28 31.83
CA LEU A 329 10.67 63.33 32.58
C LEU A 329 11.72 62.66 31.69
N PHE A 330 11.36 62.32 30.45
CA PHE A 330 12.31 61.74 29.50
C PHE A 330 13.42 62.75 29.14
N LEU A 331 13.06 64.01 28.85
CA LEU A 331 14.03 65.08 28.59
C LEU A 331 14.95 65.35 29.81
N LEU A 332 14.40 65.37 31.02
CA LEU A 332 15.17 65.55 32.25
C LEU A 332 16.13 64.37 32.50
N SER A 333 15.73 63.14 32.18
CA SER A 333 16.60 61.97 32.32
C SER A 333 17.80 62.00 31.38
N ILE A 334 17.63 62.53 30.16
CA ILE A 334 18.71 62.72 29.19
C ILE A 334 19.67 63.83 29.66
N LEU A 335 19.13 64.95 30.14
CA LEU A 335 19.95 66.05 30.69
C LEU A 335 20.70 65.64 31.96
N GLY A 336 20.08 64.86 32.85
CA GLY A 336 20.71 64.34 34.07
C GLY A 336 21.79 63.28 33.81
N GLY A 337 21.61 62.45 32.78
CA GLY A 337 22.57 61.40 32.42
C GLY A 337 23.91 61.92 31.90
N ILE A 338 23.92 63.04 31.17
CA ILE A 338 25.15 63.64 30.64
C ILE A 338 25.98 64.29 31.76
N GLY A 339 25.35 64.91 32.75
CA GLY A 339 26.05 65.53 33.88
C GLY A 339 26.79 64.53 34.77
N TRP A 340 26.23 63.33 34.97
CA TRP A 340 26.82 62.32 35.84
C TRP A 340 28.04 61.62 35.20
N GLY A 341 28.01 61.42 33.87
CA GLY A 341 29.14 60.86 33.12
C GLY A 341 30.38 61.76 33.12
N VAL A 342 30.19 63.08 32.96
CA VAL A 342 31.27 64.07 32.96
C VAL A 342 31.89 64.24 34.35
N TRP A 343 31.08 64.21 35.42
CA TRP A 343 31.56 64.26 36.81
C TRP A 343 32.47 63.06 37.15
N ARG A 344 32.07 61.84 36.76
CA ARG A 344 32.84 60.62 37.02
C ARG A 344 34.16 60.58 36.26
N PHE A 345 34.19 61.13 35.04
CA PHE A 345 35.41 61.25 34.25
C PHE A 345 36.41 62.26 34.84
N LEU A 346 35.90 63.40 35.35
CA LEU A 346 36.73 64.41 36.03
C LEU A 346 37.31 63.91 37.36
N GLN A 347 36.56 63.12 38.13
CA GLN A 347 37.11 62.48 39.35
C GLN A 347 38.25 61.52 39.04
N LYS A 348 38.14 60.74 37.95
CA LYS A 348 39.17 59.75 37.56
C LYS A 348 40.48 60.41 37.11
N ARG A 349 40.42 61.62 36.54
CA ARG A 349 41.62 62.42 36.20
C ARG A 349 42.29 63.09 37.40
N ARG A 350 41.57 63.39 38.49
CA ARG A 350 42.16 63.98 39.71
C ARG A 350 42.87 62.97 40.61
N ALA A 351 42.60 61.67 40.46
CA ALA A 351 43.25 60.60 41.23
C ALA A 351 44.59 60.11 40.62
N ALA A 352 44.94 60.57 39.41
CA ALA A 352 46.20 60.25 38.74
C ALA A 352 47.07 61.50 38.64
N GLY A 353 47.60 61.93 39.80
CA GLY A 353 48.72 62.89 39.91
C GLY A 353 50.03 62.13 40.19
N PRO A 354 51.19 62.69 39.80
CA PRO A 354 52.33 61.94 39.28
C PRO A 354 53.24 61.35 40.36
N ALA A 355 53.60 60.08 40.21
CA ALA A 355 54.83 59.53 40.78
C ALA A 355 55.93 59.59 39.72
N SER A 356 56.77 60.61 39.86
CA SER A 356 58.21 60.69 39.54
C SER A 356 58.78 59.79 38.42
N ALA A 357 59.17 60.43 37.33
CA ALA A 357 60.59 60.61 37.02
C ALA A 357 60.83 62.10 36.72
#